data_AF-A0AAE1HDB8-F1
#
_entry.id   AF-A0AAE1HDB8-F1
#
_cell.length_a   1.000
_cell.length_b   1.000
_cell.length_c   1.000
_cell.angle_alpha   90.00
_cell.angle_beta   90.00
_cell.angle_gamma   90.00
#
_symmetry.space_group_name_H-M   'P 1'
#
loop_
_entity.id
_entity.type
_entity.pdbx_description
1 polymer ?
#
loop_
_entity_poly.entity_id
_entity_poly.type
_entity_poly.pdbx_seq_one_letter_code
_entity_poly.pdbx_strand_id
1 'polypeptide(L)'
;MSSYVRTNVVDPERKSANRILPQLLTNSLATKMNLEGGNKKIAFRSLKLYKVFQGTLQAAFKDSDLEIAEDALKRWLKDAKYRKQDV
;
A
#
# COMPACT_ATOMS: atom_id res chain seq x y z
N MET A 1 25.37 10.14 21.64
CA MET A 1 23.91 9.93 21.80
C MET A 1 23.23 10.40 20.52
N SER A 2 22.87 9.48 19.62
CA SER A 2 22.20 9.84 18.36
C SER A 2 20.70 9.92 18.63
N SER A 3 20.17 11.14 18.70
CA SER A 3 18.74 11.40 18.77
C SER A 3 18.15 11.20 17.37
N TYR A 4 17.47 10.06 17.18
CA TYR A 4 16.60 9.86 16.03
C TYR A 4 15.49 10.90 16.07
N VAL A 5 15.68 12.00 15.34
CA VAL A 5 14.61 12.92 15.01
C VAL A 5 13.62 12.12 14.18
N ARG A 6 12.52 11.68 14.81
CA ARG A 6 11.29 11.31 14.11
C ARG A 6 10.81 12.56 13.38
N THR A 7 11.34 12.80 12.20
CA THR A 7 10.79 13.80 11.32
C THR A 7 9.42 13.28 10.89
N ASN A 8 8.35 13.95 11.33
CA ASN A 8 7.04 13.85 10.71
C ASN A 8 7.09 14.51 9.31
N VAL A 9 8.04 14.11 8.47
CA VAL A 9 7.94 14.39 7.04
C VAL A 9 6.77 13.55 6.56
N VAL A 10 5.74 14.24 6.09
CA VAL A 10 4.65 13.59 5.36
C VAL A 10 5.27 13.07 4.07
N ASP A 11 5.72 11.83 4.13
CA ASP A 11 6.35 11.13 3.03
C ASP A 11 5.41 11.14 1.81
N PRO A 12 5.79 11.80 0.70
CA PRO A 12 4.92 12.01 -0.44
C PRO A 12 4.60 10.68 -1.15
N GLU A 13 5.50 9.69 -1.12
CA GLU A 13 5.27 8.34 -1.61
C GLU A 13 4.16 7.65 -0.80
N ARG A 14 4.26 7.68 0.53
CA ARG A 14 3.24 7.15 1.45
C ARG A 14 1.87 7.79 1.24
N LYS A 15 1.83 9.12 1.07
CA LYS A 15 0.57 9.85 0.82
C LYS A 15 -0.05 9.44 -0.51
N SER A 16 0.77 9.28 -1.54
CA SER A 16 0.34 8.87 -2.87
C SER A 16 -0.19 7.44 -2.87
N ALA A 17 0.52 6.52 -2.21
CA ALA A 17 0.08 5.14 -2.01
C ALA A 17 -1.30 5.05 -1.34
N ASN A 18 -1.49 5.76 -0.22
CA ASN A 18 -2.76 5.76 0.51
C ASN A 18 -3.92 6.43 -0.25
N ARG A 19 -3.64 7.25 -1.26
CA ARG A 19 -4.67 7.86 -2.11
C ARG A 19 -5.04 7.00 -3.30
N ILE A 20 -4.04 6.45 -4.00
CA ILE A 20 -4.23 5.66 -5.22
C ILE A 20 -4.86 4.31 -4.87
N LEU A 21 -4.41 3.69 -3.77
CA LEU A 21 -4.82 2.33 -3.45
C LEU A 21 -6.33 2.17 -3.17
N PRO A 22 -7.01 3.03 -2.40
CA PRO A 22 -8.48 2.99 -2.27
C PRO A 22 -9.23 3.28 -3.57
N GLN A 23 -8.62 4.02 -4.51
CA GLN A 23 -9.22 4.29 -5.82
C GLN A 23 -9.10 3.08 -6.75
N LEU A 24 -7.97 2.36 -6.67
CA LEU A 24 -7.74 1.13 -7.44
C LEU A 24 -8.48 -0.06 -6.83
N LEU A 25 -8.60 -0.11 -5.51
CA LEU A 25 -9.21 -1.21 -4.76
C LEU A 25 -10.38 -0.70 -3.93
N THR A 26 -11.57 -1.19 -4.23
CA THR A 26 -12.70 -1.04 -3.33
C THR A 26 -12.42 -1.79 -2.03
N ASN A 27 -12.91 -1.29 -0.90
CA ASN A 27 -12.65 -1.93 0.41
C ASN A 27 -13.13 -3.40 0.48
N SER A 28 -14.14 -3.78 -0.31
CA SER A 28 -14.63 -5.16 -0.46
C SER A 28 -13.58 -6.13 -1.01
N LEU A 29 -12.56 -5.64 -1.72
CA LEU A 29 -11.46 -6.46 -2.22
C LEU A 29 -10.43 -6.75 -1.13
N ALA A 30 -10.27 -5.87 -0.13
CA ALA A 30 -9.29 -6.02 0.95
C ALA A 30 -9.60 -7.21 1.91
N THR A 31 -10.83 -7.73 1.89
CA THR A 31 -11.18 -8.97 2.61
C THR A 31 -10.57 -10.19 1.94
N LYS A 32 -10.47 -10.16 0.59
CA LYS A 32 -9.99 -11.25 -0.27
C LYS A 32 -8.50 -11.20 -0.60
N MET A 33 -7.80 -10.10 -0.30
CA MET A 33 -6.39 -9.93 -0.67
C MET A 33 -5.53 -9.32 0.44
N ASN A 34 -4.22 -9.50 0.30
CA ASN A 34 -3.16 -8.81 1.03
C ASN A 34 -1.96 -8.65 0.09
N LEU A 35 -0.87 -8.02 0.54
CA LEU A 35 0.27 -7.74 -0.34
C LEU A 35 0.91 -9.04 -0.90
N GLU A 36 1.24 -9.99 -0.01
CA GLU A 36 2.02 -11.19 -0.33
C GLU A 36 1.19 -12.44 -0.67
N GLY A 37 -0.12 -12.43 -0.43
CA GLY A 37 -0.97 -13.63 -0.49
C GLY A 37 -1.00 -14.44 0.82
N GLY A 38 -1.55 -15.65 0.74
CA GLY A 38 -1.61 -16.61 1.86
C GLY A 38 -2.92 -16.58 2.66
N ASN A 39 -3.19 -17.62 3.45
CA ASN A 39 -4.43 -17.77 4.23
C ASN A 39 -5.70 -17.58 3.38
N LYS A 40 -5.74 -18.23 2.20
CA LYS A 40 -6.83 -18.10 1.19
C LYS A 40 -6.97 -16.70 0.58
N LYS A 41 -6.02 -15.78 0.82
CA LYS A 41 -6.00 -14.45 0.22
C LYS A 41 -5.17 -14.40 -1.05
N ILE A 42 -5.64 -13.61 -2.00
CA ILE A 42 -4.96 -13.31 -3.26
C ILE A 42 -3.78 -12.39 -2.97
N ALA A 43 -2.62 -12.68 -3.56
CA ALA A 43 -1.45 -11.81 -3.50
C ALA A 43 -1.67 -10.60 -4.40
N PHE A 44 -1.78 -9.40 -3.81
CA PHE A 44 -1.92 -8.17 -4.59
C PHE A 44 -0.70 -7.93 -5.48
N ARG A 45 0.51 -8.23 -4.99
CA ARG A 45 1.77 -8.09 -5.72
C ARG A 45 1.82 -8.91 -7.01
N SER A 46 1.05 -10.00 -7.13
CA SER A 46 1.00 -10.81 -8.36
C SER A 46 0.01 -10.29 -9.41
N LEU A 47 -0.84 -9.31 -9.06
CA LEU A 47 -1.87 -8.79 -9.96
C LEU A 47 -1.29 -7.73 -10.93
N LYS A 48 -1.88 -7.65 -12.13
CA LYS A 48 -1.60 -6.55 -13.08
C LYS A 48 -1.86 -5.18 -12.45
N LEU A 49 -2.80 -5.08 -11.50
CA LEU A 49 -3.12 -3.84 -10.81
C LEU A 49 -1.96 -3.32 -9.96
N TYR A 50 -1.16 -4.21 -9.37
CA TYR A 50 0.04 -3.81 -8.64
C TYR A 50 1.11 -3.24 -9.58
N LYS A 51 1.26 -3.78 -10.80
CA LYS A 51 2.15 -3.21 -11.82
C LYS A 51 1.73 -1.79 -12.23
N VAL A 52 0.41 -1.57 -12.39
CA VAL A 52 -0.13 -0.23 -12.68
C VAL A 52 0.12 0.73 -11.52
N PHE A 53 -0.06 0.26 -10.29
CA PHE A 53 0.23 1.04 -9.08
C PHE A 53 1.72 1.42 -8.99
N GLN A 54 2.63 0.44 -9.11
CA GLN A 54 4.07 0.69 -9.09
C GLN A 54 4.49 1.62 -10.23
N GLY A 55 4.01 1.39 -11.45
CA GLY A 55 4.32 2.26 -12.60
C GLY A 55 3.84 3.70 -12.39
N THR A 56 2.69 3.89 -11.75
CA THR A 56 2.17 5.23 -11.41
C THR A 56 3.06 5.92 -10.37
N LEU A 57 3.51 5.18 -9.35
CA LEU A 57 4.42 5.72 -8.34
C LEU A 57 5.80 6.02 -8.92
N GLN A 58 6.37 5.13 -9.73
CA GLN A 58 7.65 5.34 -10.40
C GLN A 58 7.59 6.53 -11.37
N ALA A 59 6.46 6.76 -12.04
CA ALA A 59 6.29 7.94 -12.89
C ALA A 59 6.29 9.25 -12.08
N ALA A 60 5.73 9.24 -10.85
CA ALA A 60 5.69 10.40 -9.96
C ALA A 60 6.99 10.61 -9.16
N PHE A 61 7.70 9.53 -8.84
CA PHE A 61 8.89 9.49 -7.99
C PHE A 61 10.00 8.69 -8.67
N LYS A 62 10.53 9.24 -9.78
CA LYS A 62 11.42 8.51 -10.71
C LYS A 62 12.70 7.97 -10.07
N ASP A 63 13.27 8.72 -9.13
CA ASP A 63 14.55 8.41 -8.50
C ASP A 63 14.41 7.90 -7.06
N SER A 64 13.18 7.61 -6.61
CA SER A 64 12.90 7.20 -5.23
C SER A 64 12.84 5.69 -5.08
N ASP A 65 13.35 5.19 -3.95
CA ASP A 65 13.09 3.82 -3.50
C ASP A 65 11.68 3.77 -2.90
N LEU A 66 10.76 3.11 -3.62
CA LEU A 66 9.35 3.08 -3.29
C LEU A 66 9.03 2.23 -2.04
N GLU A 67 10.03 1.80 -1.28
CA GLU A 67 9.87 1.01 -0.04
C GLU A 67 8.80 1.62 0.88
N ILE A 68 8.80 2.94 1.06
CA ILE A 68 7.84 3.61 1.94
C ILE A 68 6.39 3.53 1.40
N ALA A 69 6.22 3.57 0.08
CA ALA A 69 4.92 3.32 -0.56
C ALA A 69 4.49 1.85 -0.45
N GLU A 70 5.42 0.89 -0.55
CA GLU A 70 5.12 -0.53 -0.36
C GLU A 70 4.69 -0.82 1.09
N ASP A 71 5.35 -0.18 2.05
CA ASP A 71 5.06 -0.33 3.45
C ASP A 71 3.69 0.28 3.80
N ALA A 72 3.34 1.41 3.16
CA ALA A 72 2.02 2.02 3.24
C ALA A 72 0.93 1.09 2.66
N LEU A 73 1.19 0.50 1.49
CA LEU A 73 0.31 -0.46 0.82
C LEU A 73 0.04 -1.69 1.69
N LYS A 74 1.09 -2.25 2.30
CA LYS A 74 0.98 -3.40 3.21
C LYS A 74 0.09 -3.08 4.42
N ARG A 75 0.27 -1.90 5.03
CA ARG A 75 -0.53 -1.44 6.17
C ARG A 75 -1.99 -1.22 5.78
N TRP A 76 -2.24 -0.56 4.65
CA TRP A 76 -3.61 -0.33 4.21
C TRP A 76 -4.38 -1.64 3.97
N LEU A 77 -3.79 -2.61 3.28
CA LEU A 77 -4.40 -3.94 3.05
C LEU A 77 -4.61 -4.73 4.36
N LYS A 78 -3.83 -4.42 5.39
CA LYS A 78 -4.00 -5.01 6.73
C LYS A 78 -5.14 -4.37 7.51
N ASP A 79 -5.32 -3.06 7.38
CA ASP A 79 -6.19 -2.24 8.24
C ASP A 79 -7.46 -1.72 7.55
N ALA A 80 -7.68 -2.03 6.27
CA ALA A 80 -8.85 -1.59 5.51
C ALA A 80 -10.17 -1.90 6.25
N LYS A 81 -11.06 -0.89 6.36
CA LYS A 81 -12.28 -0.91 7.21
C LYS A 81 -13.12 -2.18 7.08
N TYR A 82 -13.27 -2.71 5.87
CA TYR A 82 -14.15 -3.86 5.60
C TYR A 82 -13.55 -5.20 6.04
N ARG A 83 -12.26 -5.26 6.35
CA ARG A 83 -11.63 -6.45 6.96
C ARG A 83 -12.16 -6.74 8.37
N LYS A 84 -12.72 -5.73 9.04
CA LYS A 84 -13.31 -5.84 10.38
C LYS A 84 -14.84 -6.07 10.34
N GLN A 85 -15.45 -6.08 9.15
CA GLN A 85 -16.89 -6.25 8.99
C GLN A 85 -17.31 -7.69 8.67
N ASP A 86 -16.37 -8.58 8.31
CA ASP A 86 -16.63 -10.02 8.10
C ASP A 86 -16.48 -10.84 9.42
N VAL A 87 -16.88 -10.29 10.56
CA VAL A 87 -17.01 -11.01 11.85
C VAL A 87 -18.46 -11.00 12.29
#